data_AF-A0A8T1VY43-F1
#
_entry.id   AF-A0A8T1VY43-F1
#
_cell.length_a   1.000
_cell.length_b   1.000
_cell.length_c   1.000
_cell.angle_alpha   90.00
_cell.angle_beta   90.00
_cell.angle_gamma   90.00
#
_symmetry.space_group_name_H-M   'P 1'
#
loop_
_entity.id
_entity.type
_entity.pdbx_description
1 polymer ?
#
loop_
_entity_poly.entity_id
_entity_poly.type
_entity_poly.pdbx_seq_one_letter_code
_entity_poly.pdbx_strand_id
1 'polypeptide(L)'
;MRTPVLALGIALAQAHSISVRSLAAGSSSAFGSDSDIARQLFDRHRAGGADDQVSLNAVPAAVTTRLRGLDVTFSDLPGLVQRAVLWDTGFGLSPGGDAVQYTMADIAVPKDAVSDAGCTFKNCS
;
A
#
# COMPACT_ATOMS: atom_id res chain seq x y z
N MET A 1 8.44 56.56 23.61
CA MET A 1 7.19 56.06 23.00
C MET A 1 7.52 54.77 22.28
N ARG A 2 6.84 53.67 22.65
CA ARG A 2 7.05 52.30 22.15
C ARG A 2 6.22 52.09 20.89
N THR A 3 6.82 51.53 19.84
CA THR A 3 6.12 50.93 18.70
C THR A 3 6.65 49.50 18.52
N PRO A 4 5.82 48.46 18.62
CA PRO A 4 6.20 47.11 18.22
C PRO A 4 5.95 46.92 16.72
N VAL A 5 6.98 46.51 15.99
CA VAL A 5 6.84 46.02 14.62
C VAL A 5 6.42 44.55 14.70
N LEU A 6 5.20 44.24 14.25
CA LEU A 6 4.71 42.87 14.14
C LEU A 6 5.51 42.13 13.05
N ALA A 7 6.16 41.03 13.44
CA ALA A 7 6.76 40.07 12.53
C ALA A 7 5.65 39.25 11.86
N LEU A 8 5.50 39.39 10.54
CA LEU A 8 4.66 38.49 9.75
C LEU A 8 5.54 37.35 9.21
N GLY A 9 5.76 36.34 10.06
CA GLY A 9 6.40 35.10 9.65
C GLY A 9 5.45 34.29 8.78
N ILE A 10 5.63 34.35 7.46
CA ILE A 10 4.92 33.45 6.53
C ILE A 10 5.54 32.06 6.71
N ALA A 11 4.88 31.20 7.47
CA ALA A 11 5.19 29.78 7.49
C ALA A 11 4.84 29.21 6.10
N LEU A 12 5.86 28.99 5.26
CA LEU A 12 5.70 28.16 4.07
C LEU A 12 5.32 26.76 4.53
N ALA A 13 4.08 26.34 4.25
CA ALA A 13 3.69 24.96 4.32
C ALA A 13 4.61 24.17 3.38
N GLN A 14 5.47 23.31 3.96
CA GLN A 14 6.29 22.40 3.19
C GLN A 14 5.37 21.39 2.51
N ALA A 15 5.11 21.60 1.23
CA ALA A 15 4.50 20.59 0.38
C ALA A 15 5.50 19.43 0.26
N HIS A 16 5.27 18.36 1.02
CA HIS A 16 6.01 17.10 0.81
C HIS A 16 5.61 16.57 -0.57
N SER A 17 6.42 16.89 -1.58
CA SER A 17 6.33 16.28 -2.89
C SER A 17 6.66 14.80 -2.75
N ILE A 18 5.64 13.95 -2.79
CA ILE A 18 5.83 12.51 -2.97
C ILE A 18 6.46 12.34 -4.36
N SER A 19 7.76 12.06 -4.40
CA SER A 19 8.44 11.73 -5.64
C SER A 19 7.96 10.36 -6.10
N VAL A 20 6.88 10.36 -6.88
CA VAL A 20 6.50 9.20 -7.68
C VAL A 20 7.61 8.99 -8.71
N ARG A 21 8.52 8.05 -8.41
CA ARG A 21 9.50 7.59 -9.39
C ARG A 21 8.71 7.12 -10.61
N SER A 22 8.81 7.87 -11.70
CA SER A 22 8.22 7.48 -12.97
C SER A 22 8.88 6.16 -13.37
N LEU A 23 8.15 5.04 -13.26
CA LEU A 23 8.60 3.77 -13.80
C LEU A 23 8.74 3.98 -15.31
N ALA A 24 9.97 3.88 -15.80
CA ALA A 24 10.26 3.94 -17.22
C ALA A 24 9.34 2.96 -17.96
N ALA A 25 8.77 3.41 -19.07
CA ALA A 25 7.80 2.70 -19.91
C ALA A 25 8.37 1.44 -20.62
N GLY A 26 9.41 0.80 -20.07
CA GLY A 26 10.07 -0.40 -20.57
C GLY A 26 9.95 -1.63 -19.65
N SER A 27 9.29 -1.51 -18.50
CA SER A 27 8.79 -2.68 -17.77
C SER A 27 7.50 -2.25 -17.08
N SER A 28 6.40 -2.36 -17.83
CA SER A 28 5.06 -2.27 -17.26
C SER A 28 4.88 -3.42 -16.27
N SER A 29 5.32 -3.23 -15.03
CA SER A 29 4.52 -3.73 -13.92
C SER A 29 3.23 -2.92 -13.99
N ALA A 30 2.32 -3.34 -14.86
CA ALA A 30 1.06 -2.70 -15.04
C ALA A 30 0.37 -2.75 -13.68
N PHE A 31 0.27 -1.60 -13.01
CA PHE A 31 -0.83 -1.35 -12.08
C PHE A 31 -2.12 -1.19 -12.93
N GLY A 32 -2.38 -2.16 -13.80
CA GLY A 32 -3.32 -2.09 -14.90
C GLY A 32 -4.28 -3.25 -14.81
N SER A 33 -5.57 -2.90 -14.75
CA SER A 33 -6.77 -3.74 -14.87
C SER A 33 -6.98 -4.91 -13.90
N ASP A 34 -5.93 -5.48 -13.31
CA ASP A 34 -6.00 -6.55 -12.31
C ASP A 34 -5.49 -6.02 -10.97
N SER A 35 -6.40 -5.43 -10.18
CA SER A 35 -6.15 -4.84 -8.85
C SER A 35 -5.69 -5.83 -7.77
N ASP A 36 -5.28 -7.03 -8.15
CA ASP A 36 -4.82 -8.08 -7.24
C ASP A 36 -3.31 -7.94 -6.99
N ILE A 37 -2.95 -7.10 -6.00
CA ILE A 37 -1.57 -6.90 -5.56
C ILE A 37 -0.91 -8.21 -5.10
N ALA A 38 -1.68 -9.15 -4.54
CA ALA A 38 -1.14 -10.46 -4.13
C ALA A 38 -0.64 -11.26 -5.35
N ARG A 39 -1.41 -11.27 -6.44
CA ARG A 39 -1.03 -11.88 -7.72
C ARG A 39 0.22 -11.24 -8.29
N GLN A 40 0.30 -9.90 -8.29
CA GLN A 40 1.46 -9.18 -8.81
C GLN A 40 2.74 -9.47 -8.01
N LEU A 41 2.65 -9.53 -6.68
CA LEU A 41 3.77 -9.88 -5.81
C LEU A 41 4.24 -11.32 -6.04
N PHE A 42 3.30 -12.25 -6.21
CA PHE A 42 3.61 -13.64 -6.51
C PHE A 42 4.25 -13.81 -7.89
N ASP A 43 3.74 -13.14 -8.92
CA ASP A 43 4.32 -13.21 -10.26
C ASP A 43 5.72 -12.59 -10.32
N ARG A 44 5.97 -11.51 -9.57
CA ARG A 44 7.32 -10.96 -9.40
C ARG A 44 8.29 -11.96 -8.76
N HIS A 45 7.84 -12.68 -7.72
CA HIS A 45 8.64 -13.75 -7.12
C HIS A 45 8.96 -14.86 -8.14
N ARG A 46 7.97 -15.30 -8.93
CA ARG A 46 8.17 -16.29 -10.00
C ARG A 46 9.15 -15.85 -11.07
N ALA A 47 9.25 -14.55 -11.33
CA ALA A 47 10.22 -13.96 -12.24
C ALA A 47 11.64 -13.87 -11.67
N GLY A 48 11.90 -14.42 -10.47
CA GLY A 48 13.19 -14.36 -9.79
C GLY A 48 13.39 -13.10 -8.95
N GLY A 49 12.35 -12.27 -8.80
CA GLY A 49 12.36 -11.15 -7.87
C GLY A 49 12.47 -11.64 -6.43
N ALA A 50 13.24 -10.91 -5.62
CA ALA A 50 13.39 -11.15 -4.20
C ALA A 50 13.21 -9.83 -3.44
N ASP A 51 12.79 -9.95 -2.19
CA ASP A 51 12.65 -8.87 -1.22
C ASP A 51 12.90 -9.48 0.15
N ASP A 52 13.30 -8.65 1.10
CA ASP A 52 13.56 -9.10 2.46
C ASP A 52 12.27 -9.64 3.10
N GLN A 53 12.43 -10.60 4.01
CA GLN A 53 11.31 -11.10 4.78
C GLN A 53 10.66 -10.00 5.62
N VAL A 54 9.35 -10.06 5.74
CA VAL A 54 8.54 -9.09 6.48
C VAL A 54 8.76 -9.31 7.97
N SER A 55 9.24 -8.27 8.65
CA SER A 55 9.31 -8.23 10.11
C SER A 55 7.95 -7.83 10.67
N LEU A 56 7.18 -8.82 11.12
CA LEU A 56 5.90 -8.62 11.80
C LEU A 56 6.08 -8.71 13.32
N ASN A 57 5.42 -7.81 14.05
CA ASN A 57 5.31 -7.92 15.51
C ASN A 57 4.49 -9.16 15.92
N ALA A 58 3.45 -9.47 15.14
CA ALA A 58 2.65 -10.69 15.27
C ALA A 58 2.03 -11.08 13.91
N VAL A 59 1.98 -12.39 13.63
CA VAL A 59 1.30 -12.92 12.45
C VAL A 59 -0.22 -13.00 12.73
N PRO A 60 -1.09 -12.42 11.90
CA PRO A 60 -2.53 -12.52 12.10
C PRO A 60 -3.04 -13.97 12.06
N ALA A 61 -4.01 -14.29 12.91
CA ALA A 61 -4.60 -15.64 12.97
C ALA A 61 -5.21 -16.08 11.63
N ALA A 62 -5.76 -15.16 10.84
CA ALA A 62 -6.28 -15.42 9.51
C ALA A 62 -5.19 -15.95 8.54
N VAL A 63 -3.99 -15.35 8.60
CA VAL A 63 -2.82 -15.79 7.81
C VAL A 63 -2.40 -17.19 8.24
N THR A 64 -2.20 -17.40 9.55
CA THR A 64 -1.77 -18.70 10.08
C THR A 64 -2.78 -19.81 9.77
N THR A 65 -4.08 -19.51 9.85
CA THR A 65 -5.15 -20.48 9.54
C THR A 65 -5.11 -20.90 8.08
N ARG A 66 -4.89 -19.95 7.16
CA ARG A 66 -4.78 -20.24 5.74
C ARG A 66 -3.56 -21.09 5.41
N LEU A 67 -2.40 -20.76 5.99
CA LEU A 67 -1.15 -21.48 5.74
C LEU A 67 -1.13 -22.88 6.37
N ARG A 68 -1.84 -23.08 7.49
CA ARG A 68 -1.94 -24.39 8.15
C ARG A 68 -2.52 -25.47 7.25
N GLY A 69 -3.45 -25.12 6.35
CA GLY A 69 -4.00 -26.07 5.38
C GLY A 69 -2.98 -26.57 4.36
N LEU A 70 -1.82 -25.91 4.27
CA LEU A 70 -0.72 -26.22 3.36
C LEU A 70 0.52 -26.76 4.09
N ASP A 71 0.46 -26.93 5.41
CA ASP A 71 1.58 -27.33 6.28
C ASP A 71 2.81 -26.41 6.16
N VAL A 72 2.58 -25.12 5.97
CA VAL A 72 3.62 -24.09 5.81
C VAL A 72 3.48 -23.06 6.92
N THR A 73 4.60 -22.56 7.44
CA THR A 73 4.60 -21.41 8.36
C THR A 73 4.89 -20.11 7.61
N PHE A 74 4.46 -18.97 8.16
CA PHE A 74 4.69 -17.68 7.50
C PHE A 74 6.18 -17.37 7.30
N SER A 75 7.03 -17.77 8.24
CA SER A 75 8.49 -17.60 8.18
C SER A 75 9.16 -18.44 7.09
N ASP A 76 8.53 -19.52 6.61
CA ASP A 76 9.08 -20.36 5.53
C ASP A 76 8.93 -19.70 4.15
N LEU A 77 8.04 -18.70 4.06
CA LEU A 77 7.74 -18.02 2.80
C LEU A 77 8.83 -16.98 2.45
N PRO A 78 9.19 -16.84 1.16
CA PRO A 78 10.00 -15.72 0.68
C PRO A 78 9.31 -14.37 0.92
N GLY A 79 10.09 -13.29 1.08
CA GLY A 79 9.55 -11.98 1.48
C GLY A 79 8.43 -11.44 0.57
N LEU A 80 8.55 -11.60 -0.75
CA LEU A 80 7.48 -11.22 -1.68
C LEU A 80 6.20 -12.06 -1.49
N VAL A 81 6.34 -13.36 -1.19
CA VAL A 81 5.21 -14.27 -0.96
C VAL A 81 4.56 -13.97 0.39
N GLN A 82 5.33 -13.61 1.41
CA GLN A 82 4.82 -13.13 2.69
C GLN A 82 3.92 -11.90 2.50
N ARG A 83 4.38 -10.90 1.73
CA ARG A 83 3.60 -9.70 1.40
C ARG A 83 2.33 -10.06 0.60
N ALA A 84 2.43 -11.01 -0.33
CA ALA A 84 1.29 -11.47 -1.12
C ALA A 84 0.20 -12.11 -0.23
N VAL A 85 0.58 -13.01 0.67
CA VAL A 85 -0.36 -13.69 1.57
C VAL A 85 -0.98 -12.72 2.58
N LEU A 86 -0.21 -11.76 3.10
CA LEU A 86 -0.75 -10.68 3.93
C LEU A 86 -1.84 -9.92 3.18
N TRP A 87 -1.56 -9.49 1.96
CA TRP A 87 -2.51 -8.71 1.17
C TRP A 87 -3.76 -9.50 0.80
N ASP A 88 -3.61 -10.76 0.38
CA ASP A 88 -4.72 -11.66 0.03
C ASP A 88 -5.63 -11.97 1.23
N THR A 89 -5.10 -11.91 2.44
CA THR A 89 -5.88 -12.07 3.69
C THR A 89 -6.46 -10.74 4.20
N GLY A 90 -6.29 -9.64 3.47
CA GLY A 90 -6.84 -8.32 3.78
C GLY A 90 -5.98 -7.48 4.74
N PHE A 91 -4.74 -7.89 5.00
CA PHE A 91 -3.80 -7.16 5.86
C PHE A 91 -2.76 -6.41 5.03
N GLY A 92 -2.51 -5.15 5.39
CA GLY A 92 -1.34 -4.41 4.98
C GLY A 92 -0.29 -4.34 6.10
N LEU A 93 0.91 -3.91 5.75
CA LEU A 93 2.02 -3.75 6.70
C LEU A 93 2.13 -2.27 7.12
N SER A 94 2.07 -2.00 8.43
CA SER A 94 2.35 -0.68 8.97
C SER A 94 3.87 -0.40 8.99
N PRO A 95 4.31 0.87 9.00
CA PRO A 95 5.72 1.21 9.18
C PRO A 95 6.33 0.66 10.49
N GLY A 96 5.50 0.39 11.50
CA GLY A 96 5.92 -0.20 12.78
C GLY A 96 6.01 -1.73 12.78
N GLY A 97 5.73 -2.39 11.65
CA GLY A 97 5.73 -3.86 11.56
C GLY A 97 4.43 -4.52 12.01
N ASP A 98 3.35 -3.77 12.15
CA ASP A 98 2.03 -4.33 12.49
C ASP A 98 1.28 -4.74 11.23
N ALA A 99 0.62 -5.89 11.28
CA ALA A 99 -0.34 -6.29 10.27
C ALA A 99 -1.69 -5.59 10.55
N VAL A 100 -2.05 -4.63 9.71
CA VAL A 100 -3.26 -3.81 9.84
C VAL A 100 -4.27 -4.22 8.79
N GLN A 101 -5.50 -4.51 9.21
CA GLN A 101 -6.58 -4.80 8.28
C GLN A 101 -7.14 -3.49 7.74
N TYR A 102 -7.08 -3.31 6.42
CA TYR A 102 -7.68 -2.16 5.74
C TYR A 102 -8.96 -2.60 5.05
N THR A 103 -10.05 -1.88 5.26
CA THR A 103 -11.26 -2.10 4.47
C THR A 103 -11.15 -1.37 3.14
N MET A 104 -11.88 -1.81 2.12
CA MET A 104 -11.94 -1.07 0.86
C MET A 104 -12.50 0.34 1.04
N ALA A 105 -13.29 0.60 2.08
CA ALA A 105 -13.75 1.95 2.39
C ALA A 105 -12.60 2.87 2.85
N ASP A 106 -11.54 2.32 3.45
CA ASP A 106 -10.41 3.10 3.96
C ASP A 106 -9.42 3.51 2.85
N ILE A 107 -9.42 2.78 1.72
CA ILE A 107 -8.48 3.00 0.61
C ILE A 107 -9.18 3.48 -0.66
N ALA A 108 -10.50 3.30 -0.76
CA ALA A 108 -11.26 3.78 -1.92
C ALA A 108 -11.16 5.31 -2.03
N VAL A 109 -10.95 5.79 -3.25
CA VAL A 109 -11.03 7.22 -3.54
C VAL A 109 -12.48 7.67 -3.26
N PRO A 110 -12.69 8.64 -2.35
CA PRO A 110 -14.03 9.05 -1.99
C PRO A 110 -14.65 9.90 -3.11
N LYS A 111 -15.99 9.89 -3.22
CA LYS A 111 -16.72 10.48 -4.36
C LYS A 111 -16.56 11.99 -4.47
N ASP A 112 -16.40 12.66 -3.34
CA ASP A 112 -16.07 14.08 -3.25
C ASP A 112 -14.72 14.36 -3.93
N ALA A 113 -13.67 13.60 -3.62
CA ALA A 113 -12.36 13.76 -4.25
C ALA A 113 -12.40 13.54 -5.77
N VAL A 114 -13.23 12.62 -6.26
CA VAL A 114 -13.44 12.41 -7.70
C VAL A 114 -14.17 13.61 -8.33
N SER A 115 -15.19 14.14 -7.65
CA SER A 115 -15.95 15.32 -8.11
C SER A 115 -15.10 16.59 -8.14
N ASP A 116 -14.29 16.81 -7.10
CA ASP A 116 -13.39 17.96 -6.96
C ASP A 116 -12.27 17.95 -8.02
N ALA A 117 -11.84 16.76 -8.45
CA ALA A 117 -10.93 16.58 -9.57
C ALA A 117 -11.57 16.82 -10.95
N GLY A 118 -12.86 17.17 -11.01
CA GLY A 118 -13.61 17.39 -12.26
C GLY A 118 -13.91 16.11 -13.04
N CYS A 119 -13.81 14.95 -12.40
CA CYS A 119 -14.09 13.66 -13.04
C CYS A 119 -15.59 13.36 -13.03
N THR A 120 -16.08 12.72 -14.09
CA THR A 120 -17.48 12.28 -14.19
C THR A 120 -17.63 10.81 -13.82
N PHE A 121 -18.67 10.49 -13.06
CA PHE A 121 -18.95 9.11 -12.68
C PHE A 121 -19.59 8.35 -13.84
N LYS A 122 -19.03 7.17 -14.15
CA LYS A 122 -19.66 6.20 -15.04
C LYS A 122 -20.49 5.22 -14.20
N ASN A 123 -21.77 5.10 -14.52
CA ASN A 123 -22.62 4.09 -13.91
C ASN A 123 -22.34 2.73 -14.56
N CYS A 124 -21.96 1.76 -13.73
CA CYS A 124 -21.68 0.39 -14.14
C CYS A 124 -22.81 -0.51 -13.61
N SER A 125 -23.99 -0.38 -14.20
CA SER A 125 -25.16 -1.23 -13.97
C SER A 125 -25.20 -2.42 -14.93
#